data_AF-A0A536PJK3-F1
#
_entry.id   AF-A0A536PJK3-F1
#
_cell.length_a   1.000
_cell.length_b   1.000
_cell.length_c   1.000
_cell.angle_alpha   90.00
_cell.angle_beta   90.00
_cell.angle_gamma   90.00
#
_symmetry.space_group_name_H-M   'P 1'
#
loop_
_entity.id
_entity.type
_entity.pdbx_description
1 polymer ?
#
loop_
_entity_poly.entity_id
_entity_poly.type
_entity_poly.pdbx_seq_one_letter_code
_entity_poly.pdbx_strand_id
1 'polypeptide(L)'
;MTARRHARPVAKRADTRRGLPSVDAVLRAAAPVDGERERLTRAARDVLAKARSNGVRADAAGFAAMARASVAERERQTLRRVINATGVVLQTNLGRAPLSARALAAIIDAAGAVSVEYDLALGKRSERHGHAARLLADLAGSEDALVANNNAAAVLLALAALAARKEVIVARGELVEIGGGFRIPDVLRRSGAKLVEVGTTNRTYARDYAGAISERTAAILRVHASNFKLTGFVARPEGRELAALARERGIVFIHD
;
A
#
# COMPACT_ATOMS: atom_id res chain seq x y z
N MET A 1 64.61 -41.37 42.60
CA MET A 1 64.38 -39.96 42.25
C MET A 1 63.95 -39.87 40.78
N THR A 2 62.68 -39.48 40.58
CA THR A 2 62.08 -38.83 39.40
C THR A 2 62.33 -39.38 37.99
N ALA A 3 61.44 -40.28 37.57
CA ALA A 3 61.17 -40.61 36.18
C ALA A 3 60.55 -39.42 35.42
N ARG A 4 61.12 -39.09 34.25
CA ARG A 4 60.64 -38.05 33.33
C ARG A 4 59.29 -38.46 32.73
N ARG A 5 58.21 -37.77 33.10
CA ARG A 5 56.93 -37.82 32.38
C ARG A 5 57.07 -37.08 31.05
N HIS A 6 56.98 -37.81 29.93
CA HIS A 6 56.73 -37.21 28.62
C HIS A 6 55.32 -36.59 28.61
N ALA A 7 55.26 -35.28 28.44
CA ALA A 7 54.02 -34.57 28.16
C ALA A 7 53.53 -34.96 26.75
N ARG A 8 52.34 -35.55 26.66
CA ARG A 8 51.64 -35.75 25.39
C ARG A 8 51.39 -34.39 24.72
N PRO A 9 51.57 -34.25 23.40
CA PRO A 9 51.23 -33.01 22.73
C PRO A 9 49.72 -32.79 22.81
N VAL A 10 49.32 -31.65 23.38
CA VAL A 10 47.94 -31.17 23.36
C VAL A 10 47.55 -30.99 21.90
N ALA A 11 46.61 -31.79 21.41
CA ALA A 11 46.06 -31.63 20.07
C ALA A 11 45.59 -30.17 19.91
N LYS A 12 46.20 -29.43 18.98
CA LYS A 12 45.68 -28.14 18.52
C LYS A 12 44.21 -28.36 18.19
N ARG A 13 43.29 -27.76 18.95
CA ARG A 13 41.88 -27.68 18.56
C ARG A 13 41.86 -27.15 17.13
N ALA A 14 41.55 -28.01 16.17
CA ALA A 14 41.50 -27.64 14.77
C ALA A 14 40.47 -26.51 14.67
N ASP A 15 40.93 -25.33 14.27
CA ASP A 15 40.06 -24.18 14.10
C ASP A 15 38.98 -24.58 13.09
N THR A 16 37.75 -24.74 13.56
CA THR A 16 36.62 -25.18 12.76
C THR A 16 36.33 -24.21 11.61
N ARG A 17 36.88 -22.99 11.67
CA ARG A 17 36.85 -21.98 10.60
C ARG A 17 37.80 -22.29 9.44
N ARG A 18 38.80 -23.16 9.62
CA ARG A 18 39.71 -23.60 8.53
C ARG A 18 39.08 -24.60 7.55
N GLY A 19 37.88 -25.10 7.84
CA GLY A 19 37.17 -26.04 6.98
C GLY A 19 36.27 -25.40 5.91
N LEU A 20 36.17 -24.07 5.86
CA LEU A 20 35.33 -23.35 4.90
C LEU A 20 36.16 -22.85 3.71
N PRO A 21 35.65 -22.93 2.46
CA PRO A 21 36.36 -22.41 1.29
C PRO A 21 36.45 -20.87 1.31
N SER A 22 37.42 -20.32 0.59
CA SER A 22 37.51 -18.88 0.39
C SER A 22 36.38 -18.38 -0.51
N VAL A 23 36.03 -17.09 -0.39
CA VAL A 23 35.04 -16.45 -1.27
C VAL A 23 35.45 -16.61 -2.74
N ASP A 24 36.73 -16.49 -3.04
CA ASP A 24 37.30 -16.67 -4.37
C ASP A 24 37.15 -18.12 -4.90
N ALA A 25 37.35 -19.14 -4.06
CA ALA A 25 37.09 -20.53 -4.43
C ALA A 25 35.60 -20.78 -4.72
N VAL A 26 34.71 -20.19 -3.92
CA VAL A 26 33.26 -20.24 -4.15
C VAL A 26 32.89 -19.53 -5.45
N LEU A 27 33.50 -18.39 -5.76
CA LEU A 27 33.25 -17.66 -7.01
C LEU A 27 33.74 -18.41 -8.24
N ARG A 28 34.90 -19.06 -8.18
CA ARG A 28 35.38 -19.95 -9.26
C ARG A 28 34.42 -21.10 -9.50
N ALA A 29 33.98 -21.76 -8.43
CA ALA A 29 33.02 -22.87 -8.53
C ALA A 29 31.62 -22.39 -8.98
N ALA A 30 31.23 -21.15 -8.65
CA ALA A 30 29.99 -20.56 -9.12
C ALA A 30 30.06 -20.24 -10.62
N ALA A 31 31.21 -19.81 -11.14
CA ALA A 31 31.37 -19.35 -12.53
C ALA A 31 30.38 -18.22 -12.91
N PRO A 32 30.49 -17.02 -12.29
CA PRO A 32 29.61 -15.88 -12.58
C PRO A 32 29.70 -15.47 -14.06
N VAL A 33 28.57 -15.18 -14.69
CA VAL A 33 28.54 -14.51 -16.00
C VAL A 33 28.63 -12.99 -15.84
N ASP A 34 28.76 -12.26 -16.95
CA ASP A 34 28.90 -10.81 -16.94
C ASP A 34 27.75 -10.13 -16.19
N GLY A 35 28.11 -9.21 -15.30
CA GLY A 35 27.16 -8.52 -14.43
C GLY A 35 26.71 -9.29 -13.17
N GLU A 36 27.03 -10.58 -12.99
CA GLU A 36 26.65 -11.34 -11.79
C GLU A 36 27.69 -11.31 -10.67
N ARG A 37 28.96 -11.07 -11.01
CA ARG A 37 30.12 -11.26 -10.11
C ARG A 37 29.92 -10.59 -8.75
N GLU A 38 29.46 -9.34 -8.72
CA GLU A 38 29.24 -8.63 -7.47
C GLU A 38 28.13 -9.25 -6.61
N ARG A 39 27.01 -9.64 -7.23
CA ARG A 39 25.87 -10.23 -6.53
C ARG A 39 26.26 -11.58 -5.94
N LEU A 40 26.95 -12.41 -6.73
CA LEU A 40 27.48 -13.70 -6.26
C LEU A 40 28.57 -13.53 -5.20
N THR A 41 29.39 -12.48 -5.26
CA THR A 41 30.38 -12.18 -4.22
C THR A 41 29.71 -11.86 -2.89
N ARG A 42 28.68 -11.02 -2.90
CA ARG A 42 27.89 -10.71 -1.69
C ARG A 42 27.21 -11.96 -1.15
N ALA A 43 26.54 -12.74 -2.01
CA ALA A 43 25.89 -13.97 -1.60
C ALA A 43 26.88 -15.01 -1.04
N ALA A 44 28.05 -15.18 -1.66
CA ALA A 44 29.12 -16.06 -1.18
C ALA A 44 29.61 -15.65 0.21
N ARG A 45 29.80 -14.35 0.46
CA ARG A 45 30.15 -13.83 1.79
C ARG A 45 29.07 -14.13 2.82
N ASP A 46 27.80 -13.93 2.47
CA ASP A 46 26.66 -14.16 3.36
C ASP A 46 26.51 -15.64 3.73
N VAL A 47 26.57 -16.55 2.76
CA VAL A 47 26.44 -18.00 3.01
C VAL A 47 27.62 -18.54 3.83
N LEU A 48 28.84 -18.06 3.57
CA LEU A 48 30.03 -18.42 4.36
C LEU A 48 29.97 -17.84 5.77
N ALA A 49 29.46 -16.61 5.95
CA ALA A 49 29.25 -16.02 7.27
C ALA A 49 28.22 -16.81 8.09
N LYS A 50 27.10 -17.20 7.46
CA LYS A 50 26.12 -18.09 8.09
C LYS A 50 26.76 -19.41 8.50
N ALA A 51 27.48 -20.07 7.59
CA ALA A 51 28.19 -21.32 7.86
C ALA A 51 29.16 -21.26 9.06
N ARG A 52 29.84 -20.12 9.27
CA ARG A 52 30.69 -19.92 10.46
C ARG A 52 29.90 -19.93 11.76
N SER A 53 28.66 -19.45 11.75
CA SER A 53 27.81 -19.35 12.94
C SER A 53 27.05 -20.64 13.27
N ASN A 54 26.56 -21.35 12.24
CA ASN A 54 25.67 -22.50 12.40
C ASN A 54 26.33 -23.85 12.07
N GLY A 55 27.61 -23.88 11.74
CA GLY A 55 28.41 -25.09 11.57
C GLY A 55 28.16 -25.85 10.27
N VAL A 56 27.45 -25.27 9.30
CA VAL A 56 27.23 -25.89 7.97
C VAL A 56 28.57 -26.10 7.28
N ARG A 57 28.79 -27.32 6.78
CA ARG A 57 29.99 -27.69 6.01
C ARG A 57 29.62 -28.13 4.62
N ALA A 58 30.31 -27.54 3.64
CA ALA A 58 30.24 -27.91 2.24
C ALA A 58 31.59 -27.54 1.58
N ASP A 59 31.87 -28.10 0.42
CA ASP A 59 32.99 -27.68 -0.41
C ASP A 59 32.66 -26.38 -1.17
N ALA A 60 33.60 -25.91 -2.00
CA ALA A 60 33.41 -24.70 -2.78
C ALA A 60 32.19 -24.79 -3.73
N ALA A 61 31.91 -25.96 -4.30
CA ALA A 61 30.78 -26.20 -5.18
C ALA A 61 29.44 -26.13 -4.41
N GLY A 62 29.36 -26.73 -3.22
CA GLY A 62 28.18 -26.64 -2.37
C GLY A 62 27.90 -25.21 -1.91
N PHE A 63 28.92 -24.45 -1.51
CA PHE A 63 28.75 -23.03 -1.18
C PHE A 63 28.42 -22.17 -2.41
N ALA A 64 28.91 -22.54 -3.60
CA ALA A 64 28.54 -21.89 -4.85
C ALA A 64 27.06 -22.11 -5.18
N ALA A 65 26.55 -23.33 -5.00
CA ALA A 65 25.13 -23.64 -5.16
C ALA A 65 24.27 -22.85 -4.16
N MET A 66 24.68 -22.75 -2.89
CA MET A 66 23.98 -21.94 -1.88
C MET A 66 24.00 -20.45 -2.23
N ALA A 67 25.13 -19.92 -2.71
CA ALA A 67 25.24 -18.54 -3.14
C ALA A 67 24.33 -18.26 -4.35
N ARG A 68 24.30 -19.15 -5.35
CA ARG A 68 23.41 -19.06 -6.51
C ARG A 68 21.93 -19.13 -6.10
N ALA A 69 21.56 -20.05 -5.22
CA ALA A 69 20.21 -20.13 -4.68
C ALA A 69 19.83 -18.84 -3.92
N SER A 70 20.75 -18.27 -3.15
CA SER A 70 20.51 -16.99 -2.46
C SER A 70 20.37 -15.81 -3.42
N VAL A 71 21.09 -15.79 -4.54
CA VAL A 71 20.92 -14.77 -5.58
C VAL A 71 19.57 -14.94 -6.26
N ALA A 72 19.26 -16.16 -6.71
CA ALA A 72 17.98 -16.49 -7.35
C ALA A 72 16.78 -16.15 -6.45
N GLU A 73 16.87 -16.42 -5.15
CA GLU A 73 15.84 -16.08 -4.17
C GLU A 73 15.62 -14.56 -4.06
N ARG A 74 16.69 -13.77 -4.11
CA ARG A 74 16.62 -12.29 -4.05
C ARG A 74 16.12 -11.68 -5.35
N GLU A 75 16.46 -12.29 -6.48
CA GLU A 75 16.02 -11.86 -7.81
C GLU A 75 14.62 -12.37 -8.16
N ARG A 76 14.09 -13.31 -7.39
CA ARG A 76 12.74 -13.84 -7.59
C ARG A 76 11.72 -12.71 -7.46
N GLN A 77 10.91 -12.54 -8.51
CA GLN A 77 9.76 -11.65 -8.47
C GLN A 77 8.84 -11.99 -7.30
N THR A 78 8.59 -10.99 -6.46
CA THR A 78 7.74 -11.11 -5.27
C THR A 78 6.26 -10.92 -5.60
N LEU A 79 5.94 -10.14 -6.62
CA LEU A 79 4.62 -10.05 -7.22
C LEU A 79 4.49 -11.09 -8.32
N ARG A 80 3.55 -12.03 -8.15
CA ARG A 80 3.29 -13.09 -9.12
C ARG A 80 1.82 -13.17 -9.43
N ARG A 81 1.49 -13.58 -10.65
CA ARG A 81 0.12 -13.92 -11.03
C ARG A 81 -0.37 -15.08 -10.16
N VAL A 82 -1.61 -15.00 -9.72
CA VAL A 82 -2.29 -16.03 -8.91
C VAL A 82 -3.63 -16.41 -9.56
N ILE A 83 -4.11 -17.61 -9.27
CA ILE A 83 -5.47 -18.04 -9.58
C ILE A 83 -6.34 -17.79 -8.35
N ASN A 84 -7.34 -16.92 -8.47
CA ASN A 84 -8.27 -16.63 -7.38
C ASN A 84 -9.38 -17.69 -7.34
N ALA A 85 -9.28 -18.64 -6.40
CA ALA A 85 -10.28 -19.67 -6.14
C ALA A 85 -11.15 -19.37 -4.88
N THR A 86 -11.11 -18.14 -4.36
CA THR A 86 -11.82 -17.78 -3.11
C THR A 86 -13.30 -17.47 -3.31
N GLY A 87 -13.75 -17.27 -4.55
CA GLY A 87 -15.09 -16.77 -4.86
C GLY A 87 -15.29 -15.26 -4.59
N VAL A 88 -14.30 -14.57 -4.03
CA VAL A 88 -14.37 -13.12 -3.78
C VAL A 88 -13.89 -12.36 -5.02
N VAL A 89 -14.79 -11.60 -5.66
CA VAL A 89 -14.49 -10.82 -6.88
C VAL A 89 -13.52 -9.66 -6.57
N LEU A 90 -13.86 -8.78 -5.63
CA LEU A 90 -13.02 -7.66 -5.21
C LEU A 90 -12.10 -8.09 -4.05
N GLN A 91 -11.17 -9.00 -4.34
CA GLN A 91 -10.25 -9.53 -3.32
C GLN A 91 -9.14 -8.51 -3.04
N THR A 92 -9.15 -7.88 -1.86
CA THR A 92 -8.23 -6.78 -1.50
C THR A 92 -6.75 -7.17 -1.43
N ASN A 93 -6.44 -8.39 -0.99
CA ASN A 93 -5.08 -8.94 -0.90
C ASN A 93 -4.51 -9.37 -2.27
N LEU A 94 -5.36 -9.63 -3.27
CA LEU A 94 -5.00 -10.08 -4.61
C LEU A 94 -5.10 -8.95 -5.66
N GLY A 95 -5.22 -7.70 -5.22
CA GLY A 95 -5.16 -6.54 -6.10
C GLY A 95 -6.52 -6.01 -6.59
N ARG A 96 -7.64 -6.40 -5.98
CA ARG A 96 -9.00 -5.93 -6.28
C ARG A 96 -9.44 -6.31 -7.70
N ALA A 97 -9.87 -5.34 -8.52
CA ALA A 97 -10.43 -5.58 -9.82
C ALA A 97 -9.33 -5.86 -10.85
N PRO A 98 -9.36 -7.03 -11.55
CA PRO A 98 -8.47 -7.26 -12.68
C PRO A 98 -8.84 -6.33 -13.84
N LEU A 99 -7.83 -5.94 -14.61
CA LEU A 99 -8.03 -5.10 -15.79
C LEU A 99 -8.45 -5.95 -17.00
N SER A 100 -9.32 -5.38 -17.84
CA SER A 100 -9.69 -5.99 -19.12
C SER A 100 -8.52 -5.93 -20.11
N ALA A 101 -8.54 -6.79 -21.14
CA ALA A 101 -7.53 -6.78 -22.19
C ALA A 101 -7.41 -5.40 -22.86
N ARG A 102 -8.54 -4.70 -23.06
CA ARG A 102 -8.56 -3.33 -23.62
C ARG A 102 -7.88 -2.32 -22.69
N ALA A 103 -8.12 -2.39 -21.38
CA ALA A 103 -7.47 -1.50 -20.42
C ALA A 103 -5.96 -1.76 -20.34
N LEU A 104 -5.53 -3.02 -20.38
CA LEU A 104 -4.12 -3.39 -20.43
C LEU A 104 -3.43 -2.89 -21.70
N ALA A 105 -4.08 -3.03 -22.86
CA ALA A 105 -3.54 -2.51 -24.12
C ALA A 105 -3.34 -0.98 -24.07
N ALA A 106 -4.29 -0.24 -23.50
CA ALA A 106 -4.15 1.21 -23.32
C ALA A 106 -2.99 1.58 -22.37
N ILE A 107 -2.75 0.81 -21.30
CA ILE A 107 -1.61 1.02 -20.40
C ILE A 107 -0.29 0.75 -21.13
N ILE A 108 -0.22 -0.30 -21.93
CA ILE A 108 0.99 -0.63 -22.71
C ILE A 108 1.31 0.48 -23.71
N ASP A 109 0.29 0.98 -24.42
CA ASP A 109 0.43 2.12 -25.34
C ASP A 109 0.90 3.39 -24.61
N ALA A 110 0.32 3.67 -23.44
CA ALA A 110 0.67 4.81 -22.60
C ALA A 110 2.03 4.69 -21.88
N ALA A 111 2.71 3.54 -21.95
CA ALA A 111 4.00 3.32 -21.28
C ALA A 111 5.18 4.00 -22.00
N GLY A 112 4.97 4.46 -23.24
CA GLY A 112 5.95 5.23 -24.01
C GLY A 112 5.92 6.74 -23.73
N ALA A 113 6.53 7.53 -24.62
CA ALA A 113 6.41 8.98 -24.60
C ALA A 113 5.01 9.39 -25.10
N VAL A 114 4.18 9.90 -24.19
CA VAL A 114 2.81 10.34 -24.50
C VAL A 114 2.56 11.76 -24.01
N SER A 115 1.49 12.38 -24.52
CA SER A 115 1.09 13.76 -24.24
C SER A 115 0.45 13.93 -22.85
N VAL A 116 1.13 13.47 -21.80
CA VAL A 116 0.63 13.52 -20.41
C VAL A 116 0.32 14.95 -19.97
N GLU A 117 1.23 15.88 -20.25
CA GLU A 117 1.14 17.32 -19.93
C GLU A 117 1.46 18.17 -21.17
N TYR A 118 1.02 17.73 -22.34
CA TYR A 118 1.30 18.43 -23.60
C TYR A 118 0.04 18.51 -24.45
N ASP A 119 -0.32 19.72 -24.87
CA ASP A 119 -1.40 19.95 -25.82
C ASP A 119 -0.82 19.85 -27.24
N LEU A 120 -1.24 18.83 -27.98
CA LEU A 120 -0.78 18.58 -29.35
C LEU A 120 -1.27 19.62 -30.36
N ALA A 121 -2.40 20.28 -30.10
CA ALA A 121 -2.94 21.31 -30.98
C ALA A 121 -2.23 22.65 -30.77
N LEU A 122 -1.93 22.99 -29.51
CA LEU A 122 -1.26 24.25 -29.16
C LEU A 122 0.27 24.16 -29.16
N GLY A 123 0.83 22.94 -29.15
CA GLY A 123 2.28 22.70 -29.08
C GLY A 123 2.91 23.20 -27.77
N LYS A 124 2.18 23.11 -26.66
CA LYS A 124 2.58 23.70 -25.36
C LYS A 124 2.24 22.78 -24.19
N ARG A 125 2.82 23.07 -23.02
CA ARG A 125 2.51 22.38 -21.77
C ARG A 125 1.02 22.53 -21.42
N SER A 126 0.42 21.47 -20.91
CA SER A 126 -0.97 21.43 -20.45
C SER A 126 -1.12 20.65 -19.13
N GLU A 127 -2.33 20.69 -18.55
CA GLU A 127 -2.69 19.98 -17.32
C GLU A 127 -3.02 18.50 -17.60
N ARG A 128 -2.46 17.59 -16.81
CA ARG A 128 -2.70 16.15 -16.98
C ARG A 128 -4.11 15.67 -16.61
N HIS A 129 -4.80 16.43 -15.76
CA HIS A 129 -6.09 16.03 -15.20
C HIS A 129 -7.20 15.99 -16.27
N GLY A 130 -7.08 16.82 -17.32
CA GLY A 130 -8.13 16.98 -18.35
C GLY A 130 -8.50 15.70 -19.10
N HIS A 131 -7.57 14.75 -19.23
CA HIS A 131 -7.78 13.52 -20.02
C HIS A 131 -8.89 12.63 -19.45
N ALA A 132 -8.89 12.42 -18.13
CA ALA A 132 -9.86 11.56 -17.45
C ALA A 132 -11.02 12.35 -16.82
N ALA A 133 -10.77 13.60 -16.38
CA ALA A 133 -11.75 14.44 -15.70
C ALA A 133 -13.05 14.57 -16.51
N ARG A 134 -12.96 14.96 -17.79
CA ARG A 134 -14.16 15.17 -18.62
C ARG A 134 -14.99 13.89 -18.76
N LEU A 135 -14.34 12.76 -19.04
CA LEU A 135 -15.03 11.47 -19.18
C LEU A 135 -15.75 11.06 -17.89
N LEU A 136 -15.14 11.34 -16.74
CA LEU A 136 -15.73 11.04 -15.43
C LEU A 136 -16.88 12.00 -15.10
N ALA A 137 -16.74 13.28 -15.41
CA ALA A 137 -17.79 14.28 -15.21
C ALA A 137 -19.02 13.94 -16.06
N ASP A 138 -18.82 13.61 -17.35
CA ASP A 138 -19.88 13.18 -18.26
C ASP A 138 -20.59 11.91 -17.74
N LEU A 139 -19.82 10.91 -17.27
CA LEU A 139 -20.36 9.67 -16.72
C LEU A 139 -21.17 9.90 -15.43
N ALA A 140 -20.71 10.81 -14.58
CA ALA A 140 -21.36 11.12 -13.30
C ALA A 140 -22.50 12.14 -13.45
N GLY A 141 -22.63 12.80 -14.60
CA GLY A 141 -23.50 13.97 -14.77
C GLY A 141 -23.11 15.12 -13.84
N SER A 142 -21.82 15.26 -13.51
CA SER A 142 -21.31 16.32 -12.65
C SER A 142 -20.76 17.49 -13.47
N GLU A 143 -20.67 18.66 -12.84
CA GLU A 143 -20.13 19.88 -13.49
C GLU A 143 -18.64 19.75 -13.81
N ASP A 144 -17.90 19.02 -12.98
CA ASP A 144 -16.47 18.75 -13.15
C ASP A 144 -16.09 17.43 -12.43
N ALA A 145 -14.86 16.96 -12.63
CA ALA A 145 -14.30 15.83 -11.91
C ALA A 145 -12.79 15.96 -11.68
N LEU A 146 -12.31 15.38 -10.58
CA LEU A 146 -10.90 15.29 -10.25
C LEU A 146 -10.53 13.85 -9.90
N VAL A 147 -9.36 13.40 -10.37
CA VAL A 147 -8.80 12.08 -10.03
C VAL A 147 -7.64 12.24 -9.07
N ALA A 148 -7.77 11.66 -7.88
CA ALA A 148 -6.69 11.53 -6.91
C ALA A 148 -6.06 10.12 -6.97
N ASN A 149 -4.92 9.95 -6.30
CA ASN A 149 -4.20 8.67 -6.23
C ASN A 149 -5.10 7.48 -5.82
N ASN A 150 -5.96 7.70 -4.82
CA ASN A 150 -6.98 6.74 -4.39
C ASN A 150 -8.09 7.49 -3.65
N ASN A 151 -9.15 6.77 -3.26
CA ASN A 151 -10.28 7.35 -2.54
C ASN A 151 -9.87 7.99 -1.19
N ALA A 152 -8.94 7.37 -0.45
CA ALA A 152 -8.45 7.92 0.81
C ALA A 152 -7.83 9.32 0.62
N ALA A 153 -7.07 9.51 -0.45
CA ALA A 153 -6.51 10.81 -0.82
C ALA A 153 -7.59 11.79 -1.29
N ALA A 154 -8.63 11.32 -1.99
CA ALA A 154 -9.75 12.15 -2.42
C ALA A 154 -10.53 12.73 -1.22
N VAL A 155 -10.87 11.89 -0.23
CA VAL A 155 -11.55 12.32 1.00
C VAL A 155 -10.67 13.32 1.78
N LEU A 156 -9.39 13.01 1.94
CA LEU A 156 -8.44 13.92 2.60
C LEU A 156 -8.37 15.27 1.89
N LEU A 157 -8.24 15.27 0.56
CA LEU A 157 -8.16 16.47 -0.26
C LEU A 157 -9.43 17.31 -0.18
N ALA A 158 -10.61 16.69 -0.32
CA ALA A 158 -11.89 17.36 -0.21
C ALA A 158 -12.06 18.03 1.16
N LEU A 159 -11.75 17.31 2.24
CA LEU A 159 -11.84 17.86 3.60
C LEU A 159 -10.82 18.98 3.86
N ALA A 160 -9.60 18.85 3.35
CA ALA A 160 -8.56 19.86 3.51
C ALA A 160 -8.91 21.14 2.74
N ALA A 161 -9.44 21.01 1.53
CA ALA A 161 -9.83 22.14 0.70
C ALA A 161 -11.09 22.85 1.22
N LEU A 162 -12.09 22.09 1.69
CA LEU A 162 -13.43 22.62 1.96
C LEU A 162 -13.71 22.87 3.45
N ALA A 163 -12.98 22.21 4.35
CA ALA A 163 -13.30 22.20 5.77
C ALA A 163 -12.10 22.39 6.73
N ALA A 164 -10.94 22.81 6.24
CA ALA A 164 -9.79 23.09 7.10
C ALA A 164 -10.14 24.12 8.19
N ARG A 165 -9.83 23.77 9.45
CA ARG A 165 -10.10 24.53 10.69
C ARG A 165 -11.59 24.75 11.01
N LYS A 166 -12.49 24.11 10.25
CA LYS A 166 -13.94 24.16 10.42
C LYS A 166 -14.48 22.79 10.86
N GLU A 167 -15.75 22.77 11.26
CA GLU A 167 -16.42 21.57 11.75
C GLU A 167 -16.97 20.71 10.60
N VAL A 168 -16.78 19.40 10.71
CA VAL A 168 -17.33 18.39 9.80
C VAL A 168 -18.13 17.40 10.60
N ILE A 169 -19.43 17.30 10.28
CA ILE A 169 -20.37 16.46 11.00
C ILE A 169 -20.37 15.06 10.37
N VAL A 170 -20.19 14.03 11.21
CA VAL A 170 -20.17 12.61 10.81
C VAL A 170 -20.94 11.76 11.81
N ALA A 171 -21.69 10.76 11.35
CA ALA A 171 -22.33 9.81 12.24
C ALA A 171 -21.29 8.94 12.98
N ARG A 172 -21.51 8.65 14.26
CA ARG A 172 -20.64 7.74 15.05
C ARG A 172 -20.50 6.35 14.41
N GLY A 173 -21.58 5.83 13.83
CA GLY A 173 -21.57 4.55 13.11
C GLY A 173 -20.76 4.55 11.80
N GLU A 174 -20.24 5.70 11.39
CA GLU A 174 -19.50 5.91 10.14
C GLU A 174 -18.00 6.22 10.37
N LEU A 175 -17.54 6.18 11.61
CA LEU A 175 -16.13 6.31 11.97
C LEU A 175 -15.39 4.99 11.75
N VAL A 176 -15.39 4.55 10.49
CA VAL A 176 -14.96 3.21 10.07
C VAL A 176 -13.45 3.11 9.91
N GLU A 177 -12.97 1.87 9.96
CA GLU A 177 -11.63 1.48 9.53
C GLU A 177 -11.72 0.56 8.31
N ILE A 178 -11.01 0.92 7.24
CA ILE A 178 -11.02 0.20 5.97
C ILE A 178 -9.58 -0.27 5.67
N GLY A 179 -9.44 -1.55 5.31
CA GLY A 179 -8.15 -2.15 5.05
C GLY A 179 -7.28 -2.24 6.31
N GLY A 180 -5.99 -1.91 6.18
CA GLY A 180 -4.99 -2.03 7.26
C GLY A 180 -4.54 -0.70 7.88
N GLY A 181 -5.41 0.30 7.97
CA GLY A 181 -5.08 1.55 8.66
C GLY A 181 -5.72 2.84 8.12
N PHE A 182 -6.68 2.77 7.18
CA PHE A 182 -7.45 3.94 6.79
C PHE A 182 -8.63 4.12 7.75
N ARG A 183 -8.54 5.14 8.61
CA ARG A 183 -9.55 5.45 9.65
C ARG A 183 -10.10 6.83 9.43
N ILE A 184 -11.42 6.96 9.28
CA ILE A 184 -12.08 8.26 9.06
C ILE A 184 -11.68 9.34 10.09
N PRO A 185 -11.60 9.04 11.40
CA PRO A 185 -11.12 10.02 12.39
C PRO A 185 -9.70 10.53 12.12
N ASP A 186 -8.80 9.66 11.65
CA ASP A 186 -7.41 10.03 11.39
C ASP A 186 -7.27 10.87 10.12
N VAL A 187 -8.11 10.59 9.11
CA VAL A 187 -8.19 11.39 7.88
C VAL A 187 -8.68 12.81 8.18
N LEU A 188 -9.77 12.93 8.95
CA LEU A 188 -10.30 14.24 9.38
C LEU A 188 -9.27 15.04 10.18
N ARG A 189 -8.55 14.39 11.10
CA ARG A 189 -7.48 15.04 11.87
C ARG A 189 -6.37 15.54 10.94
N ARG A 190 -5.95 14.73 9.97
CA ARG A 190 -4.90 15.09 9.00
C ARG A 190 -5.34 16.16 8.00
N SER A 191 -6.63 16.23 7.67
CA SER A 191 -7.17 17.28 6.80
C SER A 191 -7.22 18.65 7.48
N GLY A 192 -6.99 18.71 8.80
CA GLY A 192 -7.14 19.92 9.60
C GLY A 192 -8.59 20.26 9.91
N ALA A 193 -9.55 19.39 9.58
CA ALA A 193 -10.94 19.55 9.96
C ALA A 193 -11.18 19.15 11.42
N LYS A 194 -12.19 19.74 12.05
CA LYS A 194 -12.66 19.35 13.38
C LYS A 194 -13.82 18.38 13.24
N LEU A 195 -13.62 17.13 13.65
CA LEU A 195 -14.67 16.12 13.69
C LEU A 195 -15.75 16.50 14.72
N VAL A 196 -17.01 16.50 14.27
CA VAL A 196 -18.21 16.61 15.12
C VAL A 196 -19.03 15.33 14.94
N GLU A 197 -19.08 14.51 15.98
CA GLU A 197 -19.75 13.22 15.92
C GLU A 197 -21.22 13.33 16.36
N VAL A 198 -22.13 12.71 15.60
CA VAL A 198 -23.57 12.72 15.90
C VAL A 198 -24.18 11.33 15.93
N GLY A 199 -25.36 11.23 16.54
CA GLY A 199 -26.10 9.98 16.69
C GLY A 199 -25.39 8.94 17.55
N THR A 200 -25.77 7.68 17.36
CA THR A 200 -25.14 6.51 17.98
C THR A 200 -24.63 5.54 16.92
N THR A 201 -23.88 4.52 17.35
CA THR A 201 -23.32 3.48 16.48
C THR A 201 -24.35 2.86 15.53
N ASN A 202 -25.51 2.50 16.05
CA ASN A 202 -26.55 1.80 15.30
C ASN A 202 -27.65 2.74 14.79
N ARG A 203 -27.94 3.87 15.46
CA ARG A 203 -29.04 4.75 15.11
C ARG A 203 -28.57 6.19 15.00
N THR A 204 -28.65 6.73 13.80
CA THR A 204 -28.49 8.16 13.52
C THR A 204 -29.66 8.60 12.67
N TYR A 205 -30.16 9.82 12.92
CA TYR A 205 -31.27 10.44 12.21
C TYR A 205 -30.83 11.81 11.68
N ALA A 206 -31.54 12.36 10.68
CA ALA A 206 -31.22 13.68 10.14
C ALA A 206 -31.29 14.80 11.19
N ARG A 207 -32.17 14.68 12.20
CA ARG A 207 -32.23 15.62 13.33
C ARG A 207 -30.93 15.68 14.15
N ASP A 208 -30.18 14.58 14.21
CA ASP A 208 -28.91 14.54 14.94
C ASP A 208 -27.86 15.38 14.21
N TYR A 209 -27.88 15.36 12.86
CA TYR A 209 -27.08 16.26 12.05
C TYR A 209 -27.54 17.71 12.20
N ALA A 210 -28.83 17.98 12.04
CA ALA A 210 -29.39 19.34 12.11
C ALA A 210 -29.09 20.02 13.45
N GLY A 211 -29.21 19.28 14.57
CA GLY A 211 -28.92 19.80 15.90
C GLY A 211 -27.44 20.06 16.19
N ALA A 212 -26.53 19.54 15.38
CA ALA A 212 -25.08 19.75 15.52
C ALA A 212 -24.52 20.84 14.61
N ILE A 213 -25.34 21.38 13.69
CA ILE A 213 -24.91 22.46 12.80
C ILE A 213 -24.70 23.74 13.59
N SER A 214 -23.53 24.32 13.43
CA SER A 214 -23.08 25.57 14.06
C SER A 214 -22.55 26.54 12.98
N GLU A 215 -22.30 27.80 13.36
CA GLU A 215 -21.62 28.77 12.48
C GLU A 215 -20.23 28.32 12.01
N ARG A 216 -19.61 27.36 12.73
CA ARG A 216 -18.31 26.80 12.38
C ARG A 216 -18.40 25.59 11.44
N THR A 217 -19.61 25.10 11.15
CA THR A 217 -19.81 23.92 10.31
C THR A 217 -19.51 24.24 8.85
N ALA A 218 -18.63 23.45 8.24
CA ALA A 218 -18.30 23.54 6.83
C ALA A 218 -18.96 22.46 5.98
N ALA A 219 -19.08 21.25 6.54
CA ALA A 219 -19.56 20.11 5.78
C ALA A 219 -20.28 19.06 6.63
N ILE A 220 -21.18 18.33 5.97
CA ILE A 220 -21.64 17.02 6.40
C ILE A 220 -20.85 16.00 5.57
N LEU A 221 -20.16 15.08 6.26
CA LEU A 221 -19.49 13.94 5.62
C LEU A 221 -20.29 12.67 5.90
N ARG A 222 -20.62 11.97 4.83
CA ARG A 222 -21.32 10.69 4.83
C ARG A 222 -20.36 9.62 4.33
N VAL A 223 -20.16 8.55 5.11
CA VAL A 223 -19.23 7.46 4.75
C VAL A 223 -19.96 6.13 4.61
N HIS A 224 -19.82 5.46 3.47
CA HIS A 224 -20.41 4.16 3.20
C HIS A 224 -19.70 3.03 3.95
N ALA A 225 -20.49 2.14 4.56
CA ALA A 225 -19.97 0.92 5.21
C ALA A 225 -19.63 -0.13 4.14
N SER A 226 -18.46 -0.01 3.52
CA SER A 226 -18.06 -0.79 2.34
C SER A 226 -17.63 -2.23 2.64
N ASN A 227 -17.16 -2.51 3.85
CA ASN A 227 -16.59 -3.80 4.26
C ASN A 227 -17.32 -4.47 5.44
N PHE A 228 -18.40 -3.88 5.94
CA PHE A 228 -19.25 -4.48 6.98
C PHE A 228 -20.70 -4.00 6.84
N LYS A 229 -21.61 -4.67 7.55
CA LYS A 229 -23.01 -4.26 7.64
C LYS A 229 -23.48 -4.37 9.08
N LEU A 230 -24.21 -3.35 9.53
CA LEU A 230 -24.97 -3.41 10.78
C LEU A 230 -26.37 -3.97 10.49
N THR A 231 -26.82 -4.90 11.32
CA THR A 231 -28.15 -5.54 11.23
C THR A 231 -28.90 -5.44 12.55
N GLY A 232 -30.23 -5.51 12.52
CA GLY A 232 -31.08 -5.36 13.71
C GLY A 232 -31.61 -3.93 13.84
N PHE A 233 -31.50 -3.35 15.04
CA PHE A 233 -32.04 -2.02 15.36
C PHE A 233 -31.18 -0.89 14.80
N VAL A 234 -31.20 -0.71 13.48
CA VAL A 234 -30.40 0.27 12.76
C VAL A 234 -31.27 1.39 12.20
N ALA A 235 -30.81 2.64 12.32
CA ALA A 235 -31.41 3.80 11.65
C ALA A 235 -30.30 4.64 11.05
N ARG A 236 -30.48 5.08 9.80
CA ARG A 236 -29.49 5.82 9.05
C ARG A 236 -30.21 6.76 8.07
N PRO A 237 -29.96 8.08 8.08
CA PRO A 237 -30.58 8.99 7.12
C PRO A 237 -30.12 8.67 5.71
N GLU A 238 -30.96 8.97 4.73
CA GLU A 238 -30.61 8.81 3.32
C GLU A 238 -29.69 9.93 2.84
N GLY A 239 -28.86 9.66 1.82
CA GLY A 239 -27.94 10.68 1.28
C GLY A 239 -28.68 11.91 0.76
N ARG A 240 -29.84 11.74 0.11
CA ARG A 240 -30.67 12.84 -0.40
C ARG A 240 -31.21 13.75 0.70
N GLU A 241 -31.51 13.19 1.87
CA GLU A 241 -32.00 13.94 3.03
C GLU A 241 -30.88 14.82 3.61
N LEU A 242 -29.68 14.27 3.76
CA LEU A 242 -28.50 15.01 4.22
C LEU A 242 -28.05 16.07 3.20
N ALA A 243 -28.11 15.77 1.90
CA ALA A 243 -27.81 16.73 0.85
C ALA A 243 -28.80 17.93 0.86
N ALA A 244 -30.09 17.65 1.06
CA ALA A 244 -31.10 18.70 1.18
C ALA A 244 -30.84 19.58 2.41
N LEU A 245 -30.53 18.98 3.57
CA LEU A 245 -30.17 19.70 4.79
C LEU A 245 -28.91 20.56 4.59
N ALA A 246 -27.87 20.02 3.96
CA ALA A 246 -26.64 20.76 3.70
C ALA A 246 -26.90 21.99 2.82
N ARG A 247 -27.71 21.84 1.78
CA ARG A 247 -28.13 22.93 0.89
C ARG A 247 -28.96 23.99 1.63
N GLU A 248 -29.93 23.58 2.44
CA GLU A 248 -30.74 24.49 3.27
C GLU A 248 -29.86 25.35 4.19
N ARG A 249 -28.77 24.76 4.70
CA ARG A 249 -27.86 25.40 5.66
C ARG A 249 -26.63 26.05 5.03
N GLY A 250 -26.50 26.01 3.70
CA GLY A 250 -25.37 26.62 2.98
C GLY A 250 -24.01 25.98 3.29
N ILE A 251 -23.99 24.67 3.61
CA ILE A 251 -22.76 23.90 3.89
C ILE A 251 -22.55 22.81 2.84
N VAL A 252 -21.33 22.28 2.75
CA VAL A 252 -20.97 21.24 1.77
C VAL A 252 -21.53 19.88 2.21
N PHE A 253 -22.01 19.09 1.25
CA PHE A 253 -22.26 17.66 1.46
C PHE A 253 -21.19 16.83 0.75
N ILE A 254 -20.48 15.98 1.49
CA ILE A 254 -19.46 15.07 0.96
C ILE A 254 -19.94 13.64 1.17
N HIS A 255 -19.99 12.85 0.11
CA HIS A 255 -20.35 11.44 0.16
C HIS A 255 -19.17 10.58 -0.30
N ASP A 256 -18.67 9.77 0.63
CA ASP A 256 -17.65 8.74 0.44
C ASP A 256 -18.30 7.35 0.45
#